data_AF-A0A158CQ82-F1
#
_entry.id   AF-A0A158CQ82-F1
#
_cell.length_a   1.000
_cell.length_b   1.000
_cell.length_c   1.000
_cell.angle_alpha   90.00
_cell.angle_beta   90.00
_cell.angle_gamma   90.00
#
_symmetry.space_group_name_H-M   'P 1'
#
loop_
_entity.id
_entity.type
_entity.pdbx_description
1 polymer ?
#
loop_
_entity_poly.entity_id
_entity_poly.type
_entity_poly.pdbx_seq_one_letter_code
_entity_poly.pdbx_strand_id
1 'polypeptide(L)'
;MPEAALRELKEETRLLGKSAKFLFQHRGRQKHHHVFFCDVPKSAKPRASNEIVRCRWVHVADIQRIATSAPTKTIVKALNGKR
;
A
#
# COMPACT_ATOMS: atom_id res chain seq x y z
N MET A 1 -6.00 -2.15 -14.13
CA MET A 1 -5.11 -2.45 -12.97
C MET A 1 -5.20 -1.41 -11.86
N PRO A 2 -5.21 -0.08 -12.13
CA PRO A 2 -5.46 0.94 -11.10
C PRO A 2 -6.80 0.77 -10.38
N GLU A 3 -7.81 0.27 -11.09
CA GLU A 3 -9.17 0.03 -10.57
C GLU A 3 -9.17 -1.03 -9.47
N ALA A 4 -8.36 -2.09 -9.63
CA ALA A 4 -8.18 -3.11 -8.61
C ALA A 4 -7.53 -2.51 -7.35
N ALA A 5 -6.50 -1.67 -7.49
CA ALA A 5 -5.86 -1.02 -6.34
C ALA A 5 -6.84 -0.12 -5.56
N LEU A 6 -7.72 0.61 -6.26
CA LEU A 6 -8.75 1.44 -5.61
C LEU A 6 -9.85 0.60 -4.96
N ARG A 7 -10.28 -0.49 -5.61
CA ARG A 7 -11.27 -1.42 -5.09
C ARG A 7 -10.77 -2.07 -3.79
N GLU A 8 -9.58 -2.65 -3.80
CA GLU A 8 -8.98 -3.31 -2.64
C GLU A 8 -8.75 -2.31 -1.48
N LEU A 9 -8.27 -1.09 -1.80
CA LEU A 9 -8.12 -0.03 -0.79
C LEU A 9 -9.45 0.23 -0.06
N LYS A 10 -10.57 0.29 -0.79
CA LYS A 10 -11.90 0.47 -0.21
C LYS A 10 -12.37 -0.77 0.55
N GLU A 11 -12.21 -1.96 -0.02
CA GLU A 11 -12.70 -3.21 0.55
C GLU A 11 -12.03 -3.56 1.88
N GLU A 12 -10.70 -3.40 1.97
CA GLU A 12 -9.93 -3.77 3.16
C GLU A 12 -9.90 -2.66 4.21
N THR A 13 -9.81 -1.38 3.78
CA THR A 13 -9.53 -0.26 4.71
C THR A 13 -10.64 0.77 4.81
N ARG A 14 -11.70 0.63 4.01
CA ARG A 14 -12.80 1.60 3.86
C ARG A 14 -12.35 3.00 3.43
N LEU A 15 -11.12 3.13 2.94
CA LEU A 15 -10.60 4.39 2.41
C LEU A 15 -11.06 4.57 0.96
N LEU A 16 -11.44 5.80 0.61
CA LEU A 16 -11.75 6.20 -0.76
C LEU A 16 -10.56 6.97 -1.33
N GLY A 17 -9.80 6.32 -2.20
CA GLY A 17 -8.72 6.95 -2.96
C GLY A 17 -9.28 7.72 -4.15
N LYS A 18 -8.72 8.91 -4.44
CA LYS A 18 -9.14 9.73 -5.60
C LYS A 18 -8.62 9.18 -6.93
N SER A 19 -7.39 8.67 -6.92
CA SER A 19 -6.70 8.11 -8.08
C SER A 19 -5.65 7.11 -7.62
N ALA A 20 -5.22 6.21 -8.50
CA ALA A 20 -4.13 5.28 -8.27
C ALA A 20 -3.06 5.48 -9.34
N LYS A 21 -2.01 6.26 -9.01
CA LYS A 21 -0.89 6.53 -9.91
C LYS A 21 0.11 5.38 -9.84
N PHE A 22 0.36 4.72 -10.98
CA PHE A 22 1.39 3.69 -11.04
C PHE A 22 2.78 4.28 -10.75
N LEU A 23 3.55 3.59 -9.90
CA LEU A 23 4.92 3.99 -9.57
C LEU A 23 5.96 3.07 -10.19
N PHE A 24 5.83 1.78 -9.97
CA PHE A 24 6.69 0.73 -10.50
C PHE A 24 6.11 -0.65 -10.20
N GLN A 25 6.77 -1.67 -10.74
CA GLN A 25 6.48 -3.06 -10.43
C GLN A 25 7.65 -3.72 -9.69
N HIS A 26 7.34 -4.62 -8.78
CA HIS A 26 8.30 -5.48 -8.10
C HIS A 26 7.97 -6.94 -8.39
N ARG A 27 8.89 -7.63 -9.08
CA ARG A 27 8.76 -9.06 -9.36
C ARG A 27 9.44 -9.87 -8.26
N GLY A 28 8.63 -10.47 -7.39
CA GLY A 28 9.08 -11.45 -6.42
C GLY A 28 9.16 -12.86 -7.02
N ARG A 29 9.46 -13.85 -6.17
CA ARG A 29 9.55 -15.26 -6.59
C ARG A 29 8.21 -15.84 -7.04
N GLN A 30 7.13 -15.53 -6.31
CA GLN A 30 5.79 -16.08 -6.55
C GLN A 30 4.77 -15.06 -7.06
N LYS A 31 4.96 -13.78 -6.69
CA LYS A 31 3.98 -12.71 -6.96
C LYS A 31 4.64 -11.57 -7.74
N HIS A 32 3.89 -11.01 -8.67
CA HIS A 32 4.22 -9.77 -9.36
C HIS A 32 3.40 -8.63 -8.75
N HIS A 33 4.07 -7.69 -8.09
CA HIS A 33 3.42 -6.57 -7.42
C HIS A 33 3.44 -5.34 -8.31
N HIS A 34 2.28 -4.78 -8.62
CA HIS A 34 2.16 -3.43 -9.18
C HIS A 34 1.94 -2.45 -8.02
N VAL A 35 2.82 -1.46 -7.88
CA VAL A 35 2.81 -0.50 -6.78
C VAL A 35 2.18 0.81 -7.26
N PHE A 36 1.16 1.26 -6.54
CA PHE A 36 0.43 2.49 -6.83
C PHE A 36 0.53 3.47 -5.66
N PHE A 37 0.55 4.76 -5.99
CA PHE A 37 0.31 5.84 -5.04
C PHE A 37 -1.14 6.28 -5.14
N CYS A 38 -1.82 6.38 -4.00
CA CYS A 38 -3.21 6.82 -3.94
C CYS A 38 -3.35 8.02 -3.01
N ASP A 39 -3.95 9.10 -3.53
CA ASP A 39 -4.30 10.26 -2.71
C ASP A 39 -5.55 9.98 -1.89
N VAL A 40 -5.44 10.18 -0.58
CA VAL A 40 -6.55 10.13 0.38
C VAL A 40 -6.67 11.46 1.14
N PRO A 41 -7.85 11.83 1.65
CA PRO A 41 -7.99 13.00 2.51
C PRO A 41 -7.07 12.89 3.73
N LYS A 42 -6.42 14.00 4.14
CA LYS A 42 -5.53 14.02 5.32
C LYS A 42 -6.24 13.60 6.62
N SER A 43 -7.54 13.84 6.70
CA SER A 43 -8.38 13.46 7.84
C SER A 43 -8.89 12.01 7.79
N ALA A 44 -8.58 11.26 6.74
CA ALA A 44 -9.08 9.91 6.55
C ALA A 44 -8.54 8.96 7.62
N LYS A 45 -9.45 8.19 8.23
CA LYS A 45 -9.12 7.18 9.24
C LYS A 45 -9.42 5.80 8.65
N PRO A 46 -8.40 4.93 8.45
CA PRO A 46 -8.63 3.61 7.90
C PRO A 46 -9.39 2.76 8.92
N ARG A 47 -10.27 1.90 8.42
CA ARG A 47 -11.03 0.93 9.20
C ARG A 47 -10.91 -0.43 8.54
N ALA A 48 -10.39 -1.40 9.29
CA ALA A 48 -10.23 -2.75 8.83
C ALA A 48 -11.60 -3.34 8.46
N SER A 49 -11.64 -4.09 7.37
CA SER A 49 -12.84 -4.70 6.81
C SER A 49 -12.45 -5.91 5.97
N ASN A 50 -13.42 -6.78 5.71
CA ASN A 50 -13.25 -8.01 4.91
C ASN A 50 -12.11 -8.90 5.46
N GLU A 51 -11.02 -9.03 4.70
CA GLU A 51 -9.95 -10.00 4.96
C GLU A 51 -8.96 -9.56 6.03
N ILE A 52 -8.98 -8.29 6.43
CA ILE A 52 -8.05 -7.75 7.42
C ILE A 52 -8.73 -7.43 8.75
N VAL A 53 -8.04 -7.77 9.85
CA VAL A 53 -8.54 -7.54 11.22
C VAL A 53 -8.06 -6.21 11.82
N ARG A 54 -6.99 -5.63 11.29
CA ARG A 54 -6.38 -4.37 11.78
C ARG A 54 -5.73 -3.60 10.64
N CYS A 55 -5.83 -2.27 10.71
CA CYS A 55 -5.11 -1.35 9.84
C CYS A 55 -4.76 -0.08 10.60
N ARG A 56 -3.67 0.58 10.23
CA ARG A 56 -3.27 1.89 10.75
C ARG A 56 -2.40 2.61 9.75
N TRP A 57 -2.33 3.94 9.88
CA TRP A 57 -1.27 4.71 9.24
C TRP A 57 0.08 4.39 9.88
N VAL A 58 1.12 4.29 9.06
CA VAL A 58 2.51 4.12 9.48
C VAL A 58 3.40 5.05 8.67
N HIS A 59 4.44 5.60 9.29
CA HIS A 59 5.43 6.35 8.54
C HIS A 59 6.30 5.37 7.72
N VAL A 60 6.63 5.73 6.48
CA VAL A 60 7.39 4.84 5.57
C VAL A 60 8.73 4.43 6.17
N ALA A 61 9.38 5.33 6.93
CA ALA A 61 10.64 5.05 7.62
C ALA A 61 10.52 3.96 8.71
N ASP A 62 9.33 3.77 9.29
CA ASP A 62 9.11 2.79 10.36
C ASP A 62 8.92 1.37 9.83
N ILE A 63 8.63 1.20 8.53
CA ILE A 63 8.31 -0.12 7.96
C ILE A 63 9.49 -1.10 8.12
N GLN A 64 10.74 -0.61 8.11
CA GLN A 64 11.91 -1.47 8.34
C GLN A 64 11.94 -2.08 9.76
N ARG A 65 11.28 -1.43 10.72
CA ARG A 65 11.23 -1.82 12.14
C ARG A 65 9.98 -2.63 12.49
N ILE A 66 9.03 -2.78 11.56
CA ILE A 66 7.80 -3.54 11.75
C ILE A 66 7.96 -4.94 11.13
N ALA A 67 7.35 -5.95 11.75
CA ALA A 67 7.28 -7.29 11.18
C ALA A 67 6.42 -7.27 9.90
N THR A 68 7.08 -7.28 8.74
CA THR A 68 6.44 -7.33 7.42
C THR A 68 7.11 -8.39 6.54
N SER A 69 6.42 -8.79 5.47
CA SER A 69 6.99 -9.66 4.45
C SER A 69 8.25 -9.07 3.79
N ALA A 70 9.13 -9.92 3.26
CA ALA A 70 10.31 -9.48 2.53
C ALA A 70 9.98 -8.59 1.30
N PRO A 71 8.96 -8.91 0.46
CA PRO A 71 8.53 -8.01 -0.62
C PRO A 71 8.15 -6.61 -0.12
N THR A 72 7.45 -6.51 1.01
CA THR A 72 7.07 -5.21 1.59
C THR A 72 8.30 -4.35 1.90
N LYS A 73 9.34 -4.92 2.51
CA LYS A 73 10.59 -4.19 2.84
C LYS A 73 11.33 -3.73 1.58
N THR A 74 11.37 -4.58 0.56
CA THR A 74 12.01 -4.26 -0.73
C THR A 74 11.28 -3.15 -1.48
N ILE A 75 9.94 -3.21 -1.54
CA ILE A 75 9.12 -2.17 -2.16
C ILE A 75 9.35 -0.81 -1.49
N VAL A 76 9.39 -0.77 -0.16
CA VAL A 76 9.65 0.47 0.59
C VAL A 76 11.05 1.01 0.34
N LYS A 77 12.07 0.14 0.28
CA LYS A 77 13.43 0.56 -0.06
C LYS A 77 13.50 1.18 -1.46
N ALA A 78 12.78 0.60 -2.44
CA ALA A 78 12.70 1.13 -3.79
C ALA A 78 11.97 2.49 -3.86
N LEU A 79 10.98 2.72 -3.01
CA LEU A 79 10.32 4.04 -2.89
C LEU A 79 11.28 5.12 -2.40
N ASN A 80 12.13 4.81 -1.41
CA ASN A 80 13.08 5.78 -0.85
C ASN A 80 14.23 6.13 -1.80
N GLY A 81 14.60 5.24 -2.72
CA GLY A 81 15.65 5.49 -3.72
C GLY A 81 15.18 6.23 -4.98
N LYS A 82 13.89 6.56 -5.09
CA LYS A 82 13.29 7.29 -6.21
C LYS A 82 12.94 8.76 -5.88
N ARG A 83 13.50 9.31 -4.80
CA ARG A 83 13.33 10.73 -4.41
C ARG A 83 14.51 11.55 -4.88
#